data_AF-A0A852R6W1-F1
#
_entry.id   AF-A0A852R6W1-F1
#
_cell.length_a   1.000
_cell.length_b   1.000
_cell.length_c   1.000
_cell.angle_alpha   90.00
_cell.angle_beta   90.00
_cell.angle_gamma   90.00
#
_symmetry.space_group_name_H-M   'P 1'
#
loop_
_entity.id
_entity.type
_entity.pdbx_description
1 polymer ?
#
loop_
_entity_poly.entity_id
_entity_poly.type
_entity_poly.pdbx_seq_one_letter_code
_entity_poly.pdbx_strand_id
1 'polypeptide(L)'
;MTTPTPDPTAHPTADPIVVQDRFEVFAADLPRLRELLAGYAVGAAARGLTLVDEQVSPPLALADQPIVLWVRWNLPDAGGFWTARAQTHAPDVVQFWADVDALVVSRARTYLLAPDQVGPVPADTRPDGVTPSRWRETAQLYLPAGAGEAEMGALATVLARAAELPGIEAAILSPNFLADLGAGHFTWDLIHPDRESAQVARKSELWTDVLLPALEEHCASWSALGLDTIGAGAREPGIVGGVKRTALFRLLPGVDPEVEAEFARDTLAMPAHIASIRNWRLSRAVTLEWDATDGTAWDFVWEQEYADLDGLTVDYMIHPHHWAHVDRWFDLESGAQVVHPALCHAFAGLGEGFIVR
;
A
#
# COMPACT_ATOMS: atom_id res chain seq x y z
N MET A 1 -3.25 -3.72 54.14
CA MET A 1 -2.66 -3.25 52.87
C MET A 1 -3.61 -3.65 51.76
N THR A 2 -4.50 -2.75 51.40
CA THR A 2 -5.44 -2.90 50.29
C THR A 2 -4.69 -2.64 48.98
N THR A 3 -4.59 -3.65 48.13
CA THR A 3 -4.18 -3.52 46.73
C THR A 3 -5.08 -2.50 46.03
N PRO A 4 -4.52 -1.47 45.36
CA PRO A 4 -5.34 -0.51 44.63
C PRO A 4 -6.02 -1.22 43.45
N THR A 5 -7.32 -1.01 43.34
CA THR A 5 -8.13 -1.41 42.18
C THR A 5 -7.61 -0.68 40.95
N PRO A 6 -7.34 -1.36 39.82
CA PRO A 6 -6.90 -0.69 38.60
C PRO A 6 -7.99 0.25 38.10
N ASP A 7 -7.57 1.44 37.69
CA ASP A 7 -8.44 2.46 37.11
C ASP A 7 -9.03 1.92 35.78
N PRO A 8 -10.36 1.74 35.67
CA PRO A 8 -10.99 1.23 34.46
C PRO A 8 -10.94 2.22 33.28
N THR A 9 -10.38 3.43 33.49
CA THR A 9 -10.19 4.45 32.45
C THR A 9 -8.77 4.51 31.91
N ALA A 10 -7.81 3.79 32.50
CA ALA A 10 -6.47 3.66 31.94
C ALA A 10 -6.53 2.78 30.68
N HIS A 11 -6.57 3.41 29.50
CA HIS A 11 -6.21 2.70 28.27
C HIS A 11 -4.77 2.17 28.46
N PRO A 12 -4.48 0.90 28.10
CA PRO A 12 -3.12 0.43 28.07
C PRO A 12 -2.32 1.43 27.24
N THR A 13 -1.26 1.99 27.83
CA THR A 13 -0.31 2.80 27.06
C THR A 13 0.23 1.86 25.99
N ALA A 14 -0.02 2.21 24.73
CA ALA A 14 0.47 1.41 23.62
C ALA A 14 1.99 1.29 23.74
N ASP A 15 2.51 0.08 23.49
CA ASP A 15 3.93 -0.20 23.69
C ASP A 15 4.77 0.63 22.71
N PRO A 16 5.87 1.25 23.18
CA PRO A 16 6.74 2.03 22.32
C PRO A 16 7.37 1.14 21.25
N ILE A 17 7.42 1.66 20.02
CA ILE A 17 8.10 0.98 18.90
C ILE A 17 9.58 1.38 18.94
N VAL A 18 10.44 0.39 19.06
CA VAL A 18 11.89 0.58 18.97
C VAL A 18 12.31 0.47 17.50
N VAL A 19 12.84 1.55 16.95
CA VAL A 19 13.38 1.62 15.59
C VAL A 19 14.90 1.46 15.64
N GLN A 20 15.46 0.65 14.76
CA GLN A 20 16.88 0.39 14.66
C GLN A 20 17.34 0.65 13.23
N ASP A 21 18.07 1.76 13.07
CA ASP A 21 18.77 2.07 11.83
C ASP A 21 20.17 1.45 11.87
N ARG A 22 20.61 0.99 10.70
CA ARG A 22 21.92 0.42 10.42
C ARG A 22 22.51 1.17 9.23
N PHE A 23 23.72 1.68 9.38
CA PHE A 23 24.46 2.34 8.30
C PHE A 23 25.83 1.67 8.13
N GLU A 24 26.13 1.16 6.94
CA GLU A 24 27.50 0.78 6.57
C GLU A 24 28.21 2.02 6.03
N VAL A 25 29.31 2.44 6.67
CA VAL A 25 29.99 3.70 6.35
C VAL A 25 31.50 3.54 6.54
N PHE A 26 32.30 4.19 5.70
CA PHE A 26 33.75 4.23 5.94
C PHE A 26 34.07 5.14 7.12
N ALA A 27 35.09 4.77 7.91
CA ALA A 27 35.41 5.50 9.15
C ALA A 27 35.77 6.98 8.93
N ALA A 28 36.27 7.35 7.74
CA ALA A 28 36.55 8.73 7.36
C ALA A 28 35.27 9.59 7.27
N ASP A 29 34.15 8.99 6.91
CA ASP A 29 32.86 9.64 6.67
C ASP A 29 31.96 9.62 7.92
N LEU A 30 32.28 8.79 8.91
CA LEU A 30 31.50 8.68 10.15
C LEU A 30 31.26 10.03 10.85
N PRO A 31 32.24 10.94 11.03
CA PRO A 31 31.98 12.24 11.66
C PRO A 31 30.92 13.07 10.90
N ARG A 32 30.93 12.99 9.57
CA ARG A 32 29.98 13.71 8.71
C ARG A 32 28.58 13.09 8.80
N LEU A 33 28.49 11.76 8.80
CA LEU A 33 27.21 11.05 9.00
C LEU A 33 26.58 11.42 10.35
N ARG A 34 27.39 11.48 11.41
CA ARG A 34 26.90 11.85 12.75
C ARG A 34 26.43 13.30 12.84
N GLU A 35 27.08 14.22 12.12
CA GLU A 35 26.62 15.60 12.00
C GLU A 35 25.25 15.68 11.30
N LEU A 36 25.06 14.93 10.20
CA LEU A 36 23.78 14.84 9.50
C LEU A 36 22.68 14.27 10.43
N LEU A 37 22.97 13.16 11.12
CA LEU A 37 22.03 12.51 12.05
C LEU A 37 21.63 13.44 13.22
N ALA A 38 22.57 14.23 13.74
CA ALA A 38 22.27 15.21 14.79
C ALA A 38 21.32 16.31 14.31
N GLY A 39 21.48 16.77 13.06
CA GLY A 39 20.54 17.70 12.43
C GLY A 39 19.16 17.08 12.23
N TYR A 40 19.14 15.85 11.73
CA TYR A 40 17.90 15.09 11.51
C TYR A 40 17.13 14.82 12.81
N ALA A 41 17.82 14.54 13.92
CA ALA A 41 17.21 14.23 15.21
C ALA A 41 16.24 15.32 15.69
N VAL A 42 16.46 16.60 15.34
CA VAL A 42 15.57 17.71 15.69
C VAL A 42 14.23 17.58 14.96
N GLY A 43 14.25 17.36 13.64
CA GLY A 43 13.05 17.16 12.83
C GLY A 43 12.36 15.81 13.13
N ALA A 44 13.14 14.76 13.36
CA ALA A 44 12.67 13.45 13.80
C ALA A 44 11.86 13.55 15.11
N ALA A 45 12.36 14.27 16.10
CA ALA A 45 11.67 14.47 17.38
C ALA A 45 10.34 15.21 17.21
N ALA A 46 10.26 16.20 16.31
CA ALA A 46 9.01 16.89 15.98
C ALA A 46 7.97 15.96 15.33
N ARG A 47 8.42 14.87 14.71
CA ARG A 47 7.56 13.80 14.15
C ARG A 47 7.31 12.64 15.12
N GLY A 48 7.80 12.73 16.36
CA GLY A 48 7.62 11.71 17.40
C GLY A 48 8.72 10.65 17.46
N LEU A 49 9.75 10.72 16.61
CA LEU A 49 10.89 9.80 16.59
C LEU A 49 12.01 10.35 17.48
N THR A 50 12.23 9.72 18.63
CA THR A 50 13.20 10.20 19.64
C THR A 50 14.48 9.37 19.61
N LEU A 51 15.64 10.03 19.54
CA LEU A 51 16.94 9.35 19.53
C LEU A 51 17.23 8.73 20.91
N VAL A 52 17.63 7.46 20.94
CA VAL A 52 17.96 6.71 22.15
C VAL A 52 19.47 6.60 22.32
N ASP A 53 20.15 5.95 21.37
CA ASP A 53 21.60 5.79 21.38
C ASP A 53 22.20 5.63 19.98
N GLU A 54 23.52 5.75 19.91
CA GLU A 54 24.35 5.45 18.74
C GLU A 54 25.45 4.48 19.17
N GLN A 55 25.68 3.41 18.39
CA GLN A 55 26.73 2.43 18.65
C GLN A 55 27.46 2.06 17.36
N VAL A 56 28.76 1.81 17.44
CA VAL A 56 29.57 1.46 16.26
C VAL A 56 30.19 0.06 16.43
N SER A 57 30.20 -0.72 15.34
CA SER A 57 30.87 -2.01 15.26
C SER A 57 31.57 -2.21 13.92
N PRO A 58 32.80 -2.76 13.87
CA PRO A 58 33.67 -3.00 15.02
C PRO A 58 34.06 -1.68 15.72
N PRO A 59 34.51 -1.71 16.99
CA PRO A 59 34.88 -0.51 17.74
C PRO A 59 36.25 0.05 17.31
N LEU A 60 36.56 0.03 16.02
CA LEU A 60 37.80 0.51 15.42
C LEU A 60 37.60 0.84 13.94
N ALA A 61 38.40 1.76 13.41
CA ALA A 61 38.42 2.05 11.98
C ALA A 61 39.13 0.93 11.21
N LEU A 62 38.49 0.43 10.14
CA LEU A 62 39.10 -0.50 9.19
C LEU A 62 39.66 0.28 8.00
N ALA A 63 40.72 -0.25 7.37
CA ALA A 63 41.44 0.46 6.31
C ALA A 63 40.72 0.44 4.96
N ASP A 64 40.09 -0.69 4.63
CA ASP A 64 39.50 -0.98 3.31
C ASP A 64 38.07 -1.50 3.39
N GLN A 65 37.46 -1.43 4.57
CA GLN A 65 36.13 -1.96 4.86
C GLN A 65 35.28 -0.94 5.60
N PRO A 66 33.96 -0.89 5.34
CA PRO A 66 33.07 -0.07 6.13
C PRO A 66 32.94 -0.60 7.57
N ILE A 67 32.65 0.31 8.48
CA ILE A 67 32.14 0.00 9.82
C ILE A 67 30.61 0.14 9.80
N VAL A 68 29.95 -0.37 10.82
CA VAL A 68 28.51 -0.27 10.99
C VAL A 68 28.19 0.71 12.13
N LEU A 69 27.45 1.76 11.83
CA LEU A 69 26.78 2.60 12.81
C LEU A 69 25.35 2.12 13.01
N TRP A 70 25.01 1.80 14.25
CA TRP A 70 23.68 1.47 14.72
C TRP A 70 23.09 2.68 15.43
N VAL A 71 21.90 3.11 15.03
CA VAL A 71 21.19 4.23 15.65
C VAL A 71 19.83 3.74 16.11
N ARG A 72 19.53 3.88 17.40
CA ARG A 72 18.25 3.45 17.96
C ARG A 72 17.36 4.64 18.24
N TRP A 73 16.09 4.49 17.89
CA TRP A 73 15.06 5.49 18.14
C TRP A 73 13.84 4.86 18.80
N ASN A 74 13.01 5.68 19.42
CA ASN A 74 11.69 5.29 19.90
C ASN A 74 10.59 6.12 19.23
N LEU A 75 9.52 5.43 18.85
CA LEU A 75 8.21 6.01 18.55
C LEU A 75 7.24 5.66 19.68
N PRO A 76 6.24 6.50 19.96
CA PRO A 76 5.31 6.26 21.06
C PRO A 76 4.46 5.00 20.86
N ASP A 77 4.00 4.76 19.63
CA ASP A 77 3.13 3.64 19.25
C ASP A 77 2.96 3.59 17.72
N ALA A 78 2.10 2.70 17.23
CA ALA A 78 1.77 2.58 15.80
C ALA A 78 1.12 3.85 15.21
N GLY A 79 0.38 4.63 15.99
CA GLY A 79 -0.16 5.92 15.55
C GLY A 79 0.95 6.96 15.35
N GLY A 80 1.93 6.99 16.26
CA GLY A 80 3.15 7.77 16.12
C GLY A 80 3.96 7.37 14.89
N PHE A 81 4.06 6.07 14.61
CA PHE A 81 4.67 5.57 13.37
C PHE A 81 3.98 6.17 12.14
N TRP A 82 2.65 6.05 12.02
CA TRP A 82 1.93 6.57 10.85
C TRP A 82 1.99 8.09 10.72
N THR A 83 2.05 8.80 11.86
CA THR A 83 2.26 10.26 11.89
C THR A 83 3.63 10.64 11.32
N ALA A 84 4.68 9.92 11.68
CA ALA A 84 6.02 10.14 11.13
C ALA A 84 6.09 9.76 9.64
N ARG A 85 5.50 8.61 9.30
CA ARG A 85 5.47 8.02 7.95
C ARG A 85 4.77 8.90 6.92
N ALA A 86 3.70 9.58 7.31
CA ALA A 86 2.99 10.54 6.47
C ALA A 86 3.87 11.73 6.02
N GLN A 87 4.97 11.98 6.72
CA GLN A 87 5.89 13.09 6.48
C GLN A 87 7.22 12.64 5.85
N THR A 88 7.41 11.35 5.59
CA THR A 88 8.65 10.78 5.00
C THR A 88 9.05 11.47 3.68
N HIS A 89 8.09 11.98 2.91
CA HIS A 89 8.35 12.63 1.63
C HIS A 89 8.38 14.17 1.69
N ALA A 90 8.45 14.74 2.90
CA ALA A 90 8.72 16.16 3.06
C ALA A 90 10.09 16.52 2.44
N PRO A 91 10.24 17.67 1.75
CA PRO A 91 11.46 17.98 1.00
C PRO A 91 12.76 17.93 1.82
N ASP A 92 12.71 18.35 3.08
CA ASP A 92 13.83 18.31 4.01
C ASP A 92 14.20 16.88 4.42
N VAL A 93 13.21 16.02 4.66
CA VAL A 93 13.42 14.59 4.95
C VAL A 93 14.00 13.87 3.73
N VAL A 94 13.47 14.14 2.54
CA VAL A 94 13.97 13.57 1.28
C VAL A 94 15.42 13.99 1.05
N GLN A 95 15.74 15.27 1.22
CA GLN A 95 17.11 15.75 1.05
C GLN A 95 18.06 15.12 2.07
N PHE A 96 17.65 15.01 3.33
CA PHE A 96 18.46 14.36 4.37
C PHE A 96 18.82 12.91 3.98
N TRP A 97 17.84 12.10 3.57
CA TRP A 97 18.13 10.71 3.21
C TRP A 97 18.96 10.60 1.94
N ALA A 98 18.78 11.49 0.97
CA ALA A 98 19.64 11.57 -0.20
C ALA A 98 21.11 11.91 0.17
N ASP A 99 21.32 12.83 1.11
CA ASP A 99 22.66 13.18 1.61
C ASP A 99 23.31 12.01 2.36
N VAL A 100 22.51 11.23 3.12
CA VAL A 100 22.96 10.00 3.76
C VAL A 100 23.32 8.94 2.72
N ASP A 101 22.47 8.71 1.72
CA ASP A 101 22.67 7.72 0.66
C ASP A 101 23.91 8.02 -0.19
N ALA A 102 24.27 9.30 -0.35
CA ALA A 102 25.51 9.70 -1.01
C ALA A 102 26.78 9.42 -0.17
N LEU A 103 26.64 9.17 1.13
CA LEU A 103 27.74 9.03 2.09
C LEU A 103 27.97 7.59 2.54
N VAL A 104 26.90 6.79 2.66
CA VAL A 104 26.95 5.43 3.19
C VAL A 104 27.05 4.39 2.07
N VAL A 105 27.64 3.25 2.37
CA VAL A 105 27.66 2.08 1.47
C VAL A 105 26.25 1.47 1.38
N SER A 106 25.56 1.37 2.51
CA SER A 106 24.19 0.88 2.59
C SER A 106 23.53 1.37 3.88
N ARG A 107 22.20 1.39 3.90
CA ARG A 107 21.40 1.59 5.11
C ARG A 107 20.19 0.69 5.16
N ALA A 108 19.73 0.40 6.37
CA ALA A 108 18.49 -0.32 6.60
C ALA A 108 17.85 0.13 7.91
N ARG A 109 16.51 0.19 7.93
CA ARG A 109 15.71 0.36 9.14
C ARG A 109 15.00 -0.94 9.48
N THR A 110 15.01 -1.29 10.76
CA THR A 110 14.30 -2.45 11.31
C THR A 110 13.58 -2.05 12.60
N TYR A 111 12.63 -2.86 13.04
CA TYR A 111 11.85 -2.61 14.25
C TYR A 111 12.07 -3.75 15.24
N LEU A 112 12.33 -3.40 16.49
CA LEU A 112 12.73 -4.35 17.51
C LEU A 112 11.58 -4.57 18.51
N LEU A 113 11.43 -5.82 18.91
CA LEU A 113 10.62 -6.26 20.03
C LEU A 113 11.46 -7.16 20.92
N ALA A 114 11.10 -7.26 22.20
CA ALA A 114 11.72 -8.24 23.07
C ALA A 114 11.35 -9.66 22.57
N PRO A 115 12.25 -10.65 22.72
CA PRO A 115 12.02 -12.00 22.19
C PRO A 115 10.74 -12.69 22.72
N ASP A 116 10.30 -12.35 23.92
CA ASP A 116 9.08 -12.87 24.56
C ASP A 116 7.79 -12.15 24.12
N GLN A 117 7.91 -11.04 23.37
CA GLN A 117 6.81 -10.29 22.79
C GLN A 117 6.50 -10.68 21.34
N VAL A 118 7.23 -11.65 20.77
CA VAL A 118 6.97 -12.12 19.41
C VAL A 118 5.56 -12.71 19.32
N GLY A 119 4.79 -12.22 18.35
CA GLY A 119 3.42 -12.64 18.11
C GLY A 119 3.28 -14.12 17.73
N PRO A 120 2.03 -14.61 17.58
CA PRO A 120 1.78 -15.99 17.19
C PRO A 120 2.37 -16.32 15.81
N VAL A 121 2.58 -17.61 15.57
CA VAL A 121 2.96 -18.11 14.24
C VAL A 121 1.87 -17.72 13.23
N PRO A 122 2.23 -17.31 11.99
CA PRO A 122 1.25 -16.91 10.98
C PRO A 122 0.27 -18.04 10.66
N ALA A 123 -0.96 -17.68 10.31
CA ALA A 123 -1.96 -18.65 9.87
C ALA A 123 -1.55 -19.29 8.53
N ASP A 124 -1.87 -20.58 8.37
CA ASP A 124 -1.70 -21.26 7.09
C ASP A 124 -2.81 -20.86 6.12
N THR A 125 -2.47 -20.06 5.11
CA THR A 125 -3.41 -19.59 4.07
C THR A 125 -3.48 -20.49 2.85
N ARG A 126 -2.71 -21.59 2.79
CA ARG A 126 -2.77 -22.54 1.66
C ARG A 126 -4.17 -23.10 1.40
N PRO A 127 -4.99 -23.43 2.42
CA PRO A 127 -6.37 -23.87 2.21
C PRO A 127 -7.27 -22.80 1.57
N ASP A 128 -6.96 -21.52 1.78
CA ASP A 128 -7.70 -20.38 1.24
C ASP A 128 -7.24 -20.02 -0.20
N GLY A 129 -6.23 -20.70 -0.74
CA GLY A 129 -5.66 -20.38 -2.05
C GLY A 129 -6.65 -20.59 -3.19
N VAL A 130 -6.80 -19.58 -4.05
CA VAL A 130 -7.69 -19.62 -5.22
C VAL A 130 -6.90 -19.27 -6.47
N THR A 131 -7.26 -19.89 -7.60
CA THR A 131 -6.83 -19.45 -8.94
C THR A 131 -8.02 -18.76 -9.60
N PRO A 132 -8.10 -17.41 -9.58
CA PRO A 132 -9.17 -16.67 -10.23
C PRO A 132 -9.22 -17.05 -11.70
N SER A 133 -10.42 -17.36 -12.17
CA SER A 133 -10.63 -17.90 -13.52
C SER A 133 -11.09 -16.83 -14.51
N ARG A 134 -11.62 -15.72 -13.99
CA ARG A 134 -12.18 -14.65 -14.80
C ARG A 134 -11.16 -13.58 -15.11
N TRP A 135 -11.28 -13.03 -16.32
CA TRP A 135 -10.56 -11.82 -16.67
C TRP A 135 -11.24 -10.63 -16.01
N ARG A 136 -10.45 -9.84 -15.30
CA ARG A 136 -10.92 -8.63 -14.64
C ARG A 136 -10.21 -7.41 -15.18
N GLU A 137 -11.00 -6.36 -15.31
CA GLU A 137 -10.53 -5.02 -15.55
C GLU A 137 -11.02 -4.13 -14.41
N THR A 138 -10.15 -3.24 -13.95
CA THR A 138 -10.49 -2.26 -12.94
C THR A 138 -10.09 -0.88 -13.44
N ALA A 139 -10.90 0.12 -13.13
CA ALA A 139 -10.58 1.49 -13.46
C ALA A 139 -10.84 2.45 -12.29
N GLN A 140 -9.89 3.35 -12.08
CA GLN A 140 -10.03 4.47 -11.14
C GLN A 140 -10.40 5.70 -11.94
N LEU A 141 -11.59 6.25 -11.69
CA LEU A 141 -12.17 7.35 -12.47
C LEU A 141 -12.07 8.67 -11.71
N TYR A 142 -11.53 9.70 -12.36
CA TYR A 142 -11.33 11.01 -11.75
C TYR A 142 -12.21 12.04 -12.46
N LEU A 143 -13.25 12.54 -11.79
CA LEU A 143 -14.04 13.66 -12.29
C LEU A 143 -13.28 15.00 -12.14
N PRO A 144 -13.64 16.04 -12.91
CA PRO A 144 -13.10 17.38 -12.75
C PRO A 144 -13.25 17.93 -11.33
N ALA A 145 -12.34 18.82 -10.95
CA ALA A 145 -12.39 19.49 -9.66
C ALA A 145 -13.73 20.21 -9.45
N GLY A 146 -14.37 19.94 -8.31
CA GLY A 146 -15.67 20.53 -7.96
C GLY A 146 -16.89 19.76 -8.47
N ALA A 147 -16.71 18.60 -9.11
CA ALA A 147 -17.82 17.69 -9.39
C ALA A 147 -18.54 17.28 -8.09
N GLY A 148 -19.87 17.37 -8.10
CA GLY A 148 -20.73 16.99 -6.99
C GLY A 148 -21.52 15.73 -7.26
N GLU A 149 -22.50 15.46 -6.40
CA GLU A 149 -23.36 14.27 -6.51
C GLU A 149 -24.12 14.19 -7.84
N ALA A 150 -24.46 15.33 -8.44
CA ALA A 150 -25.19 15.38 -9.71
C ALA A 150 -24.33 14.89 -10.88
N GLU A 151 -23.09 15.37 -10.99
CA GLU A 151 -22.14 14.94 -12.03
C GLU A 151 -21.76 13.46 -11.83
N MET A 152 -21.51 13.05 -10.59
CA MET A 152 -21.27 11.66 -10.24
C MET A 152 -22.45 10.76 -10.63
N GLY A 153 -23.69 11.18 -10.32
CA GLY A 153 -24.90 10.45 -10.65
C GLY A 153 -25.17 10.35 -12.15
N ALA A 154 -24.85 11.40 -12.92
CA ALA A 154 -24.97 11.41 -14.37
C ALA A 154 -24.04 10.36 -15.01
N LEU A 155 -22.75 10.37 -14.64
CA LEU A 155 -21.79 9.38 -15.13
C LEU A 155 -22.18 7.96 -14.69
N ALA A 156 -22.55 7.77 -13.42
CA ALA A 156 -22.95 6.46 -12.90
C ALA A 156 -24.15 5.88 -13.65
N THR A 157 -25.12 6.72 -14.02
CA THR A 157 -26.29 6.29 -14.81
C THR A 157 -25.87 5.74 -16.18
N VAL A 158 -24.91 6.38 -16.85
CA VAL A 158 -24.42 5.90 -18.15
C VAL A 158 -23.61 4.62 -17.98
N LEU A 159 -22.68 4.58 -17.02
CA LEU A 159 -21.80 3.42 -16.80
C LEU A 159 -22.55 2.17 -16.28
N ALA A 160 -23.71 2.33 -15.63
CA ALA A 160 -24.56 1.20 -15.26
C ALA A 160 -24.98 0.35 -16.47
N ARG A 161 -25.04 0.94 -17.66
CA ARG A 161 -25.33 0.22 -18.90
C ARG A 161 -24.25 -0.79 -19.28
N ALA A 162 -23.07 -0.75 -18.67
CA ALA A 162 -22.02 -1.73 -18.94
C ALA A 162 -22.42 -3.17 -18.58
N ALA A 163 -23.46 -3.37 -17.77
CA ALA A 163 -24.07 -4.68 -17.58
C ALA A 163 -24.72 -5.26 -18.86
N GLU A 164 -24.95 -4.42 -19.88
CA GLU A 164 -25.46 -4.80 -21.21
C GLU A 164 -24.33 -5.13 -22.20
N LEU A 165 -23.05 -5.01 -21.81
CA LEU A 165 -21.92 -5.30 -22.70
C LEU A 165 -21.94 -6.77 -23.15
N PRO A 166 -21.59 -7.07 -24.42
CA PRO A 166 -21.57 -8.43 -24.91
C PRO A 166 -20.66 -9.33 -24.07
N GLY A 167 -21.22 -10.39 -23.49
CA GLY A 167 -20.48 -11.40 -22.73
C GLY A 167 -19.92 -10.94 -21.38
N ILE A 168 -20.33 -9.77 -20.86
CA ILE A 168 -19.98 -9.35 -19.49
C ILE A 168 -20.63 -10.30 -18.47
N GLU A 169 -19.91 -10.67 -17.42
CA GLU A 169 -20.48 -11.41 -16.29
C GLU A 169 -20.91 -10.46 -15.17
N ALA A 170 -20.15 -9.38 -14.94
CA ALA A 170 -20.52 -8.33 -13.99
C ALA A 170 -19.88 -6.99 -14.38
N ALA A 171 -20.60 -5.90 -14.12
CA ALA A 171 -20.07 -4.54 -14.15
C ALA A 171 -20.45 -3.85 -12.84
N ILE A 172 -19.46 -3.43 -12.07
CA ILE A 172 -19.63 -2.94 -10.70
C ILE A 172 -18.99 -1.56 -10.61
N LEU A 173 -19.81 -0.53 -10.43
CA LEU A 173 -19.35 0.84 -10.23
C LEU A 173 -19.57 1.22 -8.77
N SER A 174 -18.48 1.49 -8.05
CA SER A 174 -18.53 1.85 -6.63
C SER A 174 -17.94 3.25 -6.41
N PRO A 175 -18.70 4.20 -5.83
CA PRO A 175 -18.12 5.48 -5.42
C PRO A 175 -17.13 5.23 -4.27
N ASN A 176 -15.93 5.78 -4.40
CA ASN A 176 -14.93 5.67 -3.35
C ASN A 176 -15.35 6.52 -2.14
N PHE A 177 -15.06 6.06 -0.92
CA PHE A 177 -15.43 6.79 0.29
C PHE A 177 -14.71 8.14 0.41
N LEU A 178 -13.45 8.18 -0.04
CA LEU A 178 -12.62 9.38 -0.11
C LEU A 178 -11.90 9.37 -1.45
N ALA A 179 -11.73 10.57 -2.04
CA ALA A 179 -10.94 10.76 -3.26
C ALA A 179 -9.47 11.11 -2.94
N ASP A 180 -9.02 10.89 -1.71
CA ASP A 180 -7.65 11.15 -1.27
C ASP A 180 -6.71 10.02 -1.70
N LEU A 181 -5.40 10.24 -1.53
CA LEU A 181 -4.33 9.26 -1.85
C LEU A 181 -4.47 8.62 -3.24
N GLY A 182 -4.87 9.42 -4.23
CA GLY A 182 -4.98 8.98 -5.62
C GLY A 182 -6.18 8.07 -5.92
N ALA A 183 -7.14 7.89 -5.00
CA ALA A 183 -8.29 6.99 -5.20
C ALA A 183 -9.21 7.39 -6.37
N GLY A 184 -9.38 8.69 -6.62
CA GLY A 184 -10.40 9.16 -7.56
C GLY A 184 -11.82 8.99 -7.01
N HIS A 185 -12.82 9.25 -7.84
CA HIS A 185 -14.23 9.32 -7.44
C HIS A 185 -14.92 7.95 -7.48
N PHE A 186 -14.54 7.10 -8.43
CA PHE A 186 -15.10 5.75 -8.58
C PHE A 186 -14.01 4.70 -8.78
N THR A 187 -14.24 3.53 -8.21
CA THR A 187 -13.67 2.28 -8.69
C THR A 187 -14.71 1.62 -9.61
N TRP A 188 -14.32 1.28 -10.84
CA TRP A 188 -15.16 0.58 -11.80
C TRP A 188 -14.55 -0.77 -12.17
N ASP A 189 -15.20 -1.85 -11.79
CA ASP A 189 -14.76 -3.22 -12.02
C ASP A 189 -15.62 -3.91 -13.09
N LEU A 190 -14.96 -4.47 -14.10
CA LEU A 190 -15.57 -5.24 -15.18
C LEU A 190 -15.06 -6.68 -15.10
N ILE A 191 -15.99 -7.64 -15.12
CA ILE A 191 -15.69 -9.07 -15.04
C ILE A 191 -16.15 -9.73 -16.33
N HIS A 192 -15.20 -10.36 -17.01
CA HIS A 192 -15.42 -11.09 -18.26
C HIS A 192 -15.02 -12.56 -18.08
N PRO A 193 -15.60 -13.47 -18.89
CA PRO A 193 -15.20 -14.88 -18.91
C PRO A 193 -13.69 -15.04 -19.14
N ASP A 194 -13.15 -14.25 -20.07
CA ASP A 194 -11.75 -14.25 -20.46
C ASP A 194 -11.35 -12.91 -21.13
N ARG A 195 -10.07 -12.78 -21.45
CA ARG A 195 -9.49 -11.57 -22.06
C ARG A 195 -10.03 -11.29 -23.45
N GLU A 196 -10.35 -12.32 -24.22
CA GLU A 196 -10.88 -12.19 -25.59
C GLU A 196 -12.31 -11.61 -25.56
N SER A 197 -13.15 -12.11 -24.65
CA SER A 197 -14.50 -11.61 -24.41
C SER A 197 -14.48 -10.13 -24.02
N ALA A 198 -13.52 -9.70 -23.19
CA ALA A 198 -13.34 -8.30 -22.84
C ALA A 198 -12.96 -7.43 -24.06
N GLN A 199 -12.06 -7.91 -24.91
CA GLN A 199 -11.71 -7.23 -26.16
C GLN A 199 -12.88 -7.12 -27.13
N VAL A 200 -13.74 -8.13 -27.21
CA VAL A 200 -14.97 -8.09 -28.01
C VAL A 200 -15.96 -7.07 -27.42
N ALA A 201 -16.17 -7.08 -26.11
CA ALA A 201 -17.05 -6.12 -25.43
C ALA A 201 -16.64 -4.67 -25.72
N ARG A 202 -15.33 -4.35 -25.67
CA ARG A 202 -14.80 -3.01 -25.98
C ARG A 202 -14.89 -2.58 -27.44
N LYS A 203 -15.24 -3.49 -28.35
CA LYS A 203 -15.49 -3.17 -29.78
C LYS A 203 -16.98 -3.02 -30.09
N SER A 204 -17.85 -3.21 -29.10
CA SER A 204 -19.30 -3.05 -29.29
C SER A 204 -19.69 -1.58 -29.42
N GLU A 205 -20.80 -1.31 -30.13
CA GLU A 205 -21.37 0.05 -30.25
C GLU A 205 -21.67 0.67 -28.87
N LEU A 206 -22.12 -0.15 -27.91
CA LEU A 206 -22.34 0.33 -26.55
C LEU A 206 -21.04 0.86 -25.92
N TRP A 207 -19.91 0.20 -26.14
CA TRP A 207 -18.64 0.69 -25.63
C TRP A 207 -18.18 1.94 -26.38
N THR A 208 -18.09 1.86 -27.71
CA THR A 208 -17.47 2.89 -28.55
C THR A 208 -18.29 4.17 -28.65
N ASP A 209 -19.62 4.06 -28.64
CA ASP A 209 -20.51 5.17 -28.95
C ASP A 209 -21.20 5.73 -27.69
N VAL A 210 -21.10 5.03 -26.55
CA VAL A 210 -21.76 5.42 -25.30
C VAL A 210 -20.79 5.47 -24.11
N LEU A 211 -20.17 4.35 -23.73
CA LEU A 211 -19.42 4.28 -22.48
C LEU A 211 -18.10 5.08 -22.54
N LEU A 212 -17.31 4.89 -23.60
CA LEU A 212 -16.05 5.62 -23.75
C LEU A 212 -16.27 7.14 -23.94
N PRO A 213 -17.18 7.60 -24.80
CA PRO A 213 -17.50 9.03 -24.88
C PRO A 213 -17.99 9.63 -23.55
N ALA A 214 -18.74 8.88 -22.74
CA ALA A 214 -19.16 9.35 -21.42
C ALA A 214 -17.98 9.52 -20.46
N LEU A 215 -16.98 8.64 -20.51
CA LEU A 215 -15.73 8.83 -19.75
C LEU A 215 -15.00 10.10 -20.22
N GLU A 216 -14.86 10.30 -21.53
CA GLU A 216 -14.21 11.47 -22.11
C GLU A 216 -14.94 12.78 -21.77
N GLU A 217 -16.28 12.75 -21.71
CA GLU A 217 -17.10 13.91 -21.36
C GLU A 217 -17.04 14.25 -19.87
N HIS A 218 -17.13 13.24 -19.01
CA HIS A 218 -17.35 13.44 -17.58
C HIS A 218 -16.09 13.31 -16.71
N CYS A 219 -15.04 12.64 -17.17
CA CYS A 219 -13.82 12.43 -16.40
C CYS A 219 -12.69 13.36 -16.85
N ALA A 220 -11.94 13.88 -15.89
CA ALA A 220 -10.68 14.58 -16.13
C ALA A 220 -9.54 13.61 -16.49
N SER A 221 -9.56 12.40 -15.94
CA SER A 221 -8.65 11.29 -16.28
C SER A 221 -9.19 9.97 -15.74
N TRP A 222 -8.60 8.85 -16.15
CA TRP A 222 -8.84 7.54 -15.53
C TRP A 222 -7.68 6.58 -15.77
N SER A 223 -7.44 5.71 -14.79
CA SER A 223 -6.50 4.59 -14.93
C SER A 223 -7.29 3.32 -15.25
N ALA A 224 -7.06 2.69 -16.39
CA ALA A 224 -7.75 1.48 -16.84
C ALA A 224 -6.78 0.29 -16.96
N LEU A 225 -7.01 -0.73 -16.13
CA LEU A 225 -6.06 -1.82 -15.94
C LEU A 225 -6.73 -3.18 -16.08
N GLY A 226 -6.14 -4.04 -16.90
CA GLY A 226 -6.37 -5.48 -16.90
C GLY A 226 -5.55 -6.16 -15.80
N LEU A 227 -6.07 -7.25 -15.24
CA LEU A 227 -5.51 -7.90 -14.07
C LEU A 227 -4.98 -9.30 -14.38
N ASP A 228 -3.66 -9.43 -14.49
CA ASP A 228 -2.99 -10.72 -14.61
C ASP A 228 -2.54 -11.22 -13.23
N THR A 229 -3.19 -12.26 -12.70
CA THR A 229 -3.07 -12.66 -11.29
C THR A 229 -1.70 -13.25 -10.98
N ILE A 230 -1.05 -12.72 -9.95
CA ILE A 230 0.17 -13.28 -9.35
C ILE A 230 -0.19 -14.27 -8.23
N GLY A 231 -1.14 -13.90 -7.38
CA GLY A 231 -1.63 -14.75 -6.30
C GLY A 231 -2.95 -14.24 -5.72
N ALA A 232 -3.78 -15.15 -5.25
CA ALA A 232 -5.08 -14.82 -4.68
C ALA A 232 -5.50 -15.85 -3.63
N GLY A 233 -6.41 -15.45 -2.76
CA GLY A 233 -7.04 -16.34 -1.80
C GLY A 233 -8.32 -15.75 -1.22
N ALA A 234 -9.13 -16.63 -0.65
CA ALA A 234 -10.46 -16.31 -0.17
C ALA A 234 -10.80 -17.12 1.07
N ARG A 235 -11.03 -16.43 2.19
CA ARG A 235 -11.64 -17.02 3.39
C ARG A 235 -13.15 -16.98 3.32
N GLU A 236 -13.68 -15.98 2.62
CA GLU A 236 -15.11 -15.71 2.56
C GLU A 236 -15.49 -15.24 1.14
N PRO A 237 -15.36 -16.09 0.11
CA PRO A 237 -15.52 -15.69 -1.30
C PRO A 237 -16.90 -15.10 -1.63
N GLY A 238 -17.92 -15.43 -0.83
CA GLY A 238 -19.29 -14.90 -0.95
C GLY A 238 -19.65 -13.88 0.12
N ILE A 239 -18.67 -13.14 0.66
CA ILE A 239 -18.92 -12.07 1.62
C ILE A 239 -19.96 -11.09 1.06
N VAL A 240 -20.96 -10.73 1.86
CA VAL A 240 -22.04 -9.81 1.46
C VAL A 240 -21.92 -8.54 2.28
N GLY A 241 -21.95 -7.39 1.63
CA GLY A 241 -21.63 -6.12 2.26
C GLY A 241 -20.13 -5.94 2.48
N GLY A 242 -19.78 -4.84 3.16
CA GLY A 242 -18.41 -4.55 3.58
C GLY A 242 -17.68 -3.55 2.69
N VAL A 243 -16.36 -3.71 2.59
CA VAL A 243 -15.48 -2.76 1.91
C VAL A 243 -14.56 -3.50 0.94
N LYS A 244 -14.48 -3.01 -0.30
CA LYS A 244 -13.42 -3.39 -1.25
C LYS A 244 -12.36 -2.31 -1.24
N ARG A 245 -11.11 -2.73 -1.12
CA ARG A 245 -9.92 -1.90 -1.29
C ARG A 245 -9.23 -2.26 -2.61
N THR A 246 -8.87 -1.25 -3.39
CA THR A 246 -8.08 -1.36 -4.62
C THR A 246 -6.89 -0.43 -4.49
N ALA A 247 -5.68 -0.99 -4.35
CA ALA A 247 -4.46 -0.21 -4.34
C ALA A 247 -3.63 -0.43 -5.60
N LEU A 248 -3.20 0.66 -6.23
CA LEU A 248 -2.34 0.62 -7.41
C LEU A 248 -0.93 1.07 -7.00
N PHE A 249 0.06 0.28 -7.39
CA PHE A 249 1.46 0.54 -7.06
C PHE A 249 2.30 0.65 -8.32
N ARG A 250 3.31 1.50 -8.26
CA ARG A 250 4.39 1.59 -9.25
C ARG A 250 5.71 1.32 -8.59
N LEU A 251 6.59 0.63 -9.27
CA LEU A 251 7.97 0.49 -8.84
C LEU A 251 8.76 1.75 -9.17
N LEU A 252 9.80 1.99 -8.39
CA LEU A 252 10.86 2.92 -8.75
C LEU A 252 11.62 2.39 -9.99
N PRO A 253 12.21 3.28 -10.81
CA PRO A 253 12.98 2.85 -11.96
C PRO A 253 14.15 1.93 -11.57
N GLY A 254 14.32 0.83 -12.30
CA GLY A 254 15.49 -0.05 -12.16
C GLY A 254 15.45 -1.02 -10.97
N VAL A 255 14.28 -1.27 -10.38
CA VAL A 255 14.12 -2.32 -9.37
C VAL A 255 14.48 -3.69 -9.95
N ASP A 256 15.30 -4.44 -9.22
CA ASP A 256 15.73 -5.78 -9.61
C ASP A 256 14.53 -6.77 -9.59
N PRO A 257 14.38 -7.65 -10.59
CA PRO A 257 13.29 -8.63 -10.64
C PRO A 257 13.19 -9.56 -9.41
N GLU A 258 14.31 -9.88 -8.75
CA GLU A 258 14.30 -10.69 -7.52
C GLU A 258 13.69 -9.91 -6.34
N VAL A 259 14.00 -8.62 -6.24
CA VAL A 259 13.46 -7.70 -5.23
C VAL A 259 11.98 -7.46 -5.48
N GLU A 260 11.58 -7.28 -6.73
CA GLU A 260 10.19 -7.21 -7.13
C GLU A 260 9.40 -8.47 -6.74
N ALA A 261 9.99 -9.65 -6.98
CA ALA A 261 9.39 -10.91 -6.56
C ALA A 261 9.30 -11.03 -5.03
N GLU A 262 10.24 -10.43 -4.28
CA GLU A 262 10.17 -10.34 -2.82
C GLU A 262 9.02 -9.45 -2.36
N PHE A 263 8.87 -8.26 -2.95
CA PHE A 263 7.73 -7.37 -2.72
C PHE A 263 6.39 -8.10 -2.93
N ALA A 264 6.26 -8.83 -4.04
CA ALA A 264 5.05 -9.60 -4.33
C ALA A 264 4.79 -10.71 -3.29
N ARG A 265 5.84 -11.43 -2.86
CA ARG A 265 5.74 -12.47 -1.82
C ARG A 265 5.29 -11.89 -0.48
N ASP A 266 5.87 -10.77 -0.06
CA ASP A 266 5.52 -10.12 1.20
C ASP A 266 4.10 -9.56 1.18
N THR A 267 3.70 -8.94 0.08
CA THR A 267 2.34 -8.43 -0.09
C THR A 267 1.32 -9.57 0.01
N LEU A 268 1.63 -10.73 -0.61
CA LEU A 268 0.79 -11.93 -0.54
C LEU A 268 0.85 -12.65 0.82
N ALA A 269 1.82 -12.35 1.68
CA ALA A 269 1.91 -12.92 3.02
C ALA A 269 0.96 -12.23 4.00
N MET A 270 0.56 -10.97 3.75
CA MET A 270 -0.27 -10.17 4.66
C MET A 270 -1.50 -10.89 5.21
N PRO A 271 -2.31 -11.61 4.40
CA PRO A 271 -3.50 -12.29 4.91
C PRO A 271 -3.18 -13.31 6.00
N ALA A 272 -2.03 -13.99 5.96
CA ALA A 272 -1.61 -14.94 6.99
C ALA A 272 -1.44 -14.31 8.38
N HIS A 273 -1.28 -13.00 8.44
CA HIS A 273 -1.09 -12.23 9.67
C HIS A 273 -2.31 -11.37 10.02
N ILE A 274 -2.96 -10.81 9.00
CA ILE A 274 -4.06 -9.86 9.16
C ILE A 274 -5.37 -10.56 8.82
N ALA A 275 -6.04 -11.07 9.86
CA ALA A 275 -7.26 -11.86 9.72
C ALA A 275 -8.47 -11.07 9.18
N SER A 276 -8.44 -9.73 9.29
CA SER A 276 -9.48 -8.85 8.74
C SER A 276 -9.51 -8.85 7.21
N ILE A 277 -8.41 -9.21 6.53
CA ILE A 277 -8.38 -9.45 5.09
C ILE A 277 -9.13 -10.76 4.81
N ARG A 278 -10.34 -10.66 4.23
CA ARG A 278 -11.21 -11.81 3.98
C ARG A 278 -10.89 -12.46 2.64
N ASN A 279 -10.84 -11.66 1.59
CA ASN A 279 -10.42 -12.11 0.25
C ASN A 279 -9.32 -11.17 -0.25
N TRP A 280 -8.42 -11.69 -1.08
CA TRP A 280 -7.30 -10.91 -1.60
C TRP A 280 -6.87 -11.38 -2.98
N ARG A 281 -6.33 -10.44 -3.77
CA ARG A 281 -5.76 -10.71 -5.09
C ARG A 281 -4.66 -9.70 -5.39
N LEU A 282 -3.45 -10.19 -5.65
CA LEU A 282 -2.35 -9.43 -6.21
C LEU A 282 -2.26 -9.75 -7.70
N SER A 283 -2.28 -8.71 -8.53
CA SER A 283 -2.16 -8.84 -9.97
C SER A 283 -1.07 -7.93 -10.51
N ARG A 284 -0.40 -8.38 -11.57
CA ARG A 284 0.31 -7.51 -12.50
C ARG A 284 -0.72 -6.61 -13.17
N ALA A 285 -0.48 -5.30 -13.11
CA ALA A 285 -1.30 -4.34 -13.83
C ALA A 285 -0.95 -4.36 -15.32
N VAL A 286 -1.97 -4.49 -16.17
CA VAL A 286 -1.82 -4.41 -17.63
C VAL A 286 -2.55 -3.17 -18.11
N THR A 287 -1.82 -2.13 -18.51
CA THR A 287 -2.42 -0.92 -19.09
C THR A 287 -3.29 -1.27 -20.30
N LEU A 288 -4.56 -0.86 -20.26
CA LEU A 288 -5.51 -1.10 -21.33
C LEU A 288 -5.45 0.00 -22.39
N GLU A 289 -5.90 -0.32 -23.60
CA GLU A 289 -5.89 0.61 -24.74
C GLU A 289 -6.73 1.87 -24.52
N TRP A 290 -7.70 1.81 -23.60
CA TRP A 290 -8.57 2.92 -23.25
C TRP A 290 -8.11 3.67 -22.00
N ASP A 291 -6.94 3.37 -21.43
CA ASP A 291 -6.36 4.15 -20.34
C ASP A 291 -6.15 5.62 -20.75
N ALA A 292 -6.44 6.55 -19.85
CA ALA A 292 -6.25 7.98 -20.06
C ALA A 292 -5.47 8.62 -18.90
N THR A 293 -4.55 7.88 -18.28
CA THR A 293 -3.69 8.42 -17.24
C THR A 293 -2.43 9.00 -17.85
N ASP A 294 -2.19 10.28 -17.59
CA ASP A 294 -0.90 10.89 -17.85
C ASP A 294 0.13 10.38 -16.84
N GLY A 295 1.17 9.69 -17.30
CA GLY A 295 2.32 9.31 -16.47
C GLY A 295 2.81 7.88 -16.68
N THR A 296 3.58 7.40 -15.72
CA THR A 296 4.14 6.04 -15.74
C THR A 296 3.01 5.01 -15.59
N ALA A 297 3.14 3.86 -16.24
CA ALA A 297 2.21 2.75 -16.06
C ALA A 297 2.17 2.27 -14.60
N TRP A 298 1.05 1.68 -14.20
CA TRP A 298 0.94 0.95 -12.94
C TRP A 298 1.60 -0.43 -13.09
N ASP A 299 2.28 -0.91 -12.05
CA ASP A 299 2.94 -2.23 -12.07
C ASP A 299 2.09 -3.29 -11.36
N PHE A 300 1.42 -2.92 -10.27
CA PHE A 300 0.63 -3.85 -9.47
C PHE A 300 -0.74 -3.29 -9.12
N VAL A 301 -1.71 -4.20 -9.02
CA VAL A 301 -3.01 -3.98 -8.38
C VAL A 301 -3.13 -4.94 -7.21
N TRP A 302 -3.25 -4.39 -6.00
CA TRP A 302 -3.47 -5.14 -4.77
C TRP A 302 -4.90 -4.91 -4.26
N GLU A 303 -5.72 -5.94 -4.38
CA GLU A 303 -7.14 -5.90 -4.02
C GLU A 303 -7.40 -6.70 -2.75
N GLN A 304 -8.24 -6.16 -1.88
CA GLN A 304 -8.70 -6.80 -0.66
C GLN A 304 -10.20 -6.56 -0.45
N GLU A 305 -10.87 -7.53 0.15
CA GLU A 305 -12.25 -7.39 0.65
C GLU A 305 -12.27 -7.59 2.17
N TYR A 306 -13.01 -6.73 2.86
CA TYR A 306 -13.17 -6.68 4.31
C TYR A 306 -14.65 -6.72 4.67
N ALA A 307 -14.97 -7.25 5.86
CA ALA A 307 -16.34 -7.29 6.37
C ALA A 307 -16.89 -5.90 6.70
N ASP A 308 -16.02 -4.97 7.10
CA ASP A 308 -16.33 -3.61 7.46
C ASP A 308 -15.09 -2.70 7.25
N LEU A 309 -15.28 -1.40 7.47
CA LEU A 309 -14.23 -0.40 7.30
C LEU A 309 -13.15 -0.49 8.39
N ASP A 310 -13.52 -0.88 9.62
CA ASP A 310 -12.60 -0.96 10.75
C ASP A 310 -11.52 -2.03 10.52
N GLY A 311 -11.87 -3.13 9.85
CA GLY A 311 -10.91 -4.14 9.43
C GLY A 311 -9.78 -3.60 8.54
N LEU A 312 -10.04 -2.52 7.78
CA LEU A 312 -9.06 -1.82 6.95
C LEU A 312 -8.38 -0.65 7.68
N THR A 313 -9.15 0.21 8.36
CA THR A 313 -8.63 1.47 8.92
C THR A 313 -8.01 1.29 10.29
N VAL A 314 -8.30 0.19 10.98
CA VAL A 314 -7.78 -0.11 12.33
C VAL A 314 -6.91 -1.36 12.28
N ASP A 315 -7.50 -2.55 12.14
CA ASP A 315 -6.80 -3.84 12.31
C ASP A 315 -5.60 -3.96 11.37
N TYR A 316 -5.82 -3.64 10.09
CA TYR A 316 -4.78 -3.64 9.06
C TYR A 316 -3.70 -2.58 9.35
N MET A 317 -4.08 -1.38 9.80
CA MET A 317 -3.14 -0.28 10.04
C MET A 317 -2.23 -0.52 11.24
N ILE A 318 -2.74 -1.14 12.32
CA ILE A 318 -1.97 -1.33 13.55
C ILE A 318 -1.12 -2.61 13.55
N HIS A 319 -1.35 -3.52 12.60
CA HIS A 319 -0.67 -4.82 12.61
C HIS A 319 0.83 -4.70 12.21
N PRO A 320 1.79 -5.25 13.00
CA PRO A 320 3.22 -5.15 12.71
C PRO A 320 3.65 -5.68 11.35
N HIS A 321 2.99 -6.71 10.83
CA HIS A 321 3.25 -7.16 9.46
C HIS A 321 3.02 -6.03 8.42
N HIS A 322 2.03 -5.16 8.63
CA HIS A 322 1.81 -4.05 7.73
C HIS A 322 2.85 -2.94 7.94
N TRP A 323 2.91 -2.34 9.13
CA TRP A 323 3.77 -1.17 9.36
C TRP A 323 5.27 -1.48 9.46
N ALA A 324 5.65 -2.64 10.02
CA ALA A 324 7.06 -2.98 10.25
C ALA A 324 7.69 -3.76 9.09
N HIS A 325 6.90 -4.62 8.44
CA HIS A 325 7.37 -5.48 7.35
C HIS A 325 6.99 -4.89 6.00
N VAL A 326 5.71 -4.79 5.64
CA VAL A 326 5.31 -4.41 4.28
C VAL A 326 5.58 -2.94 3.95
N ASP A 327 5.34 -2.00 4.88
CA ASP A 327 5.49 -0.56 4.59
C ASP A 327 6.93 -0.14 4.26
N ARG A 328 7.94 -0.96 4.61
CA ARG A 328 9.34 -0.73 4.20
C ARG A 328 9.51 -0.60 2.70
N TRP A 329 8.69 -1.29 1.91
CA TRP A 329 8.72 -1.19 0.45
C TRP A 329 8.29 0.19 -0.06
N PHE A 330 7.60 0.98 0.77
CA PHE A 330 7.04 2.29 0.45
C PHE A 330 7.79 3.43 1.17
N ASP A 331 8.37 3.17 2.33
CA ASP A 331 9.02 4.16 3.19
C ASP A 331 10.45 4.47 2.72
N LEU A 332 10.71 5.72 2.32
CA LEU A 332 12.05 6.19 1.95
C LEU A 332 13.05 5.98 3.09
N GLU A 333 12.63 6.13 4.35
CA GLU A 333 13.54 6.00 5.49
C GLU A 333 14.00 4.56 5.72
N SER A 334 13.31 3.58 5.13
CA SER A 334 13.60 2.17 5.35
C SER A 334 14.94 1.70 4.79
N GLY A 335 15.42 2.36 3.73
CA GLY A 335 16.56 1.91 2.91
C GLY A 335 16.19 0.78 1.92
N ALA A 336 14.94 0.33 1.92
CA ALA A 336 14.42 -0.75 1.09
C ALA A 336 13.27 -0.31 0.17
N GLN A 337 13.02 1.01 0.05
CA GLN A 337 11.93 1.52 -0.77
C GLN A 337 12.10 1.06 -2.22
N VAL A 338 11.06 0.43 -2.75
CA VAL A 338 10.95 0.07 -4.18
C VAL A 338 9.67 0.56 -4.80
N VAL A 339 8.67 0.95 -4.00
CA VAL A 339 7.39 1.48 -4.48
C VAL A 339 7.47 3.01 -4.53
N HIS A 340 7.08 3.57 -5.66
CA HIS A 340 7.01 4.99 -5.89
C HIS A 340 5.96 5.65 -4.94
N PRO A 341 6.23 6.85 -4.38
CA PRO A 341 5.33 7.49 -3.41
C PRO A 341 3.93 7.81 -3.95
N ALA A 342 3.82 8.10 -5.25
CA ALA A 342 2.53 8.27 -5.92
C ALA A 342 1.86 6.91 -6.11
N LEU A 343 0.94 6.61 -5.19
CA LEU A 343 0.09 5.42 -5.21
C LEU A 343 -1.38 5.81 -5.38
N CYS A 344 -2.20 4.84 -5.75
CA CYS A 344 -3.66 4.94 -5.61
C CYS A 344 -4.08 4.04 -4.46
N HIS A 345 -4.84 4.58 -3.51
CA HIS A 345 -5.43 3.82 -2.41
C HIS A 345 -6.94 4.05 -2.38
N ALA A 346 -7.67 3.34 -3.23
CA ALA A 346 -9.12 3.43 -3.29
C ALA A 346 -9.77 2.40 -2.37
N PHE A 347 -10.87 2.79 -1.74
CA PHE A 347 -11.75 1.87 -1.04
C PHE A 347 -13.19 2.36 -1.10
N ALA A 348 -14.10 1.41 -1.31
CA ALA A 348 -15.50 1.67 -1.60
C ALA A 348 -16.39 0.60 -0.99
N GLY A 349 -17.69 0.87 -0.92
CA GLY A 349 -18.68 -0.12 -0.48
C GLY A 349 -18.67 -1.37 -1.37
N LEU A 350 -18.75 -2.54 -0.74
CA LEU A 350 -18.85 -3.83 -1.38
C LEU A 350 -20.29 -4.34 -1.29
N GLY A 351 -20.88 -4.75 -2.42
CA GLY A 351 -22.17 -5.43 -2.44
C GLY A 351 -22.04 -6.91 -2.10
N GLU A 352 -21.22 -7.62 -2.86
CA GLU A 352 -20.89 -9.04 -2.71
C GLU A 352 -19.44 -9.25 -3.16
N GLY A 353 -18.71 -10.19 -2.55
CA GLY A 353 -17.34 -10.56 -2.93
C GLY A 353 -17.22 -11.02 -4.39
N PHE A 354 -16.18 -10.54 -5.06
CA PHE A 354 -15.94 -10.84 -6.47
C PHE A 354 -14.48 -10.88 -6.90
N ILE A 355 -13.53 -10.39 -6.10
CA ILE A 355 -12.14 -10.24 -6.60
C ILE A 355 -11.46 -11.57 -6.96
N VAL A 356 -11.94 -12.68 -6.40
CA VAL A 356 -11.41 -14.04 -6.56
C VAL A 356 -12.15 -14.92 -7.59
N ARG A 357 -13.12 -14.37 -8.32
CA ARG A 357 -13.87 -15.10 -9.36
C ARG A 357 -12.97 -15.59 -10.50
#